data_AF-A0A0M8SXP3-F1
#
_entry.id   AF-A0A0M8SXP3-F1
#
_cell.length_a   1.000
_cell.length_b   1.000
_cell.length_c   1.000
_cell.angle_alpha   90.00
_cell.angle_beta   90.00
_cell.angle_gamma   90.00
#
_symmetry.space_group_name_H-M   'P 1'
#
loop_
_entity.id
_entity.type
_entity.pdbx_description
1 polymer ?
#
loop_
_entity_poly.entity_id
_entity_poly.type
_entity_poly.pdbx_seq_one_letter_code
_entity_poly.pdbx_strand_id
1 'polypeptide(L)'
;MLAARVPPTWPPFPLANGLLTGKIRRGAPVPPGSRLEGRDGYLTDERLDTVEALAGLAEKYDRTVLELAIGWLSAQPGCASVIAGATSAEQVRANAAVADRPRG
;
A
#
# COMPACT_ATOMS: atom_id res chain seq x y z
N MET A 1 -7.17 -32.33 4.66
CA MET A 1 -7.19 -31.06 3.91
C MET A 1 -7.32 -29.93 4.90
N LEU A 2 -6.21 -29.28 5.28
CA LEU A 2 -6.20 -28.22 6.27
C LEU A 2 -6.53 -26.90 5.56
N ALA A 3 -7.77 -26.42 5.68
CA ALA A 3 -8.12 -25.06 5.32
C ALA A 3 -7.35 -24.12 6.26
N ALA A 4 -6.39 -23.36 5.72
CA ALA A 4 -5.71 -22.32 6.49
C ALA A 4 -6.76 -21.28 6.88
N ARG A 5 -7.21 -21.35 8.14
CA ARG A 5 -8.20 -20.45 8.71
C ARG A 5 -7.49 -19.13 9.00
N VAL A 6 -7.49 -18.22 8.03
CA VAL A 6 -7.04 -16.84 8.24
C VAL A 6 -8.00 -16.20 9.25
N PRO A 7 -7.53 -15.71 10.41
CA PRO A 7 -8.40 -15.08 11.39
C PRO A 7 -8.98 -13.76 10.83
N PRO A 8 -10.20 -13.36 11.24
CA PRO A 8 -10.95 -12.22 10.66
C PRO A 8 -10.39 -10.84 11.02
N THR A 9 -9.15 -10.76 11.52
CA THR A 9 -8.56 -9.51 11.97
C THR A 9 -8.04 -8.72 10.78
N TRP A 10 -8.77 -7.65 10.44
CA TRP A 10 -8.37 -6.61 9.49
C TRP A 10 -6.95 -6.13 9.78
N PRO A 11 -6.03 -6.07 8.80
CA PRO A 11 -4.72 -5.47 9.04
C PRO A 11 -4.94 -3.98 9.37
N PRO A 12 -4.56 -3.51 10.58
CA PRO A 12 -4.56 -2.09 10.84
C PRO A 12 -3.56 -1.45 9.86
N PHE A 13 -3.98 -0.40 9.16
CA PHE A 13 -3.16 0.38 8.21
C PHE A 13 -2.82 -0.35 6.89
N PRO A 14 -3.76 -0.45 5.92
CA PRO A 14 -3.53 -1.17 4.66
C PRO A 14 -2.40 -0.58 3.79
N LEU A 15 -2.00 0.67 4.05
CA LEU A 15 -0.88 1.33 3.36
C LEU A 15 0.33 1.57 4.27
N ALA A 16 0.41 0.89 5.42
CA ALA A 16 1.53 0.98 6.37
C ALA A 16 1.93 2.44 6.69
N ASN A 17 0.99 3.25 7.19
CA ASN A 17 1.15 4.68 7.48
C ASN A 17 1.49 5.58 6.27
N GLY A 18 1.29 5.09 5.04
CA GLY A 18 1.60 5.83 3.81
C GLY A 18 2.85 5.33 3.09
N LEU A 19 3.54 4.33 3.65
CA LEU A 19 4.71 3.70 3.06
C LEU A 19 4.42 3.11 1.67
N LEU A 20 3.25 2.49 1.50
CA LEU A 20 2.85 1.81 0.26
C LEU A 20 2.07 2.71 -0.71
N THR A 21 2.20 4.03 -0.60
CA THR A 21 1.52 4.98 -1.50
C THR A 21 2.24 5.18 -2.84
N GLY A 22 3.45 4.64 -2.98
CA GLY A 22 4.34 4.89 -4.12
C GLY A 22 5.11 6.22 -4.03
N LYS A 23 4.81 7.07 -3.04
CA LYS A 23 5.47 8.37 -2.84
C LYS A 23 6.73 8.28 -1.97
N ILE A 24 6.91 7.18 -1.24
CA ILE A 24 8.11 6.91 -0.44
C ILE A 24 9.03 6.02 -1.28
N ARG A 25 10.27 6.46 -1.51
CA ARG A 25 11.29 5.75 -2.30
C ARG A 25 12.66 5.89 -1.67
N ARG A 26 13.56 4.94 -1.93
CA ARG A 26 14.94 4.99 -1.46
C ARG A 26 15.67 6.19 -2.07
N GLY A 27 16.38 6.96 -1.23
CA GLY A 27 17.17 8.12 -1.66
C GLY A 27 16.34 9.35 -2.08
N ALA A 28 15.01 9.28 -2.02
CA ALA A 28 14.13 10.41 -2.26
C ALA A 28 13.73 11.08 -0.93
N PRO A 29 13.54 12.41 -0.91
CA PRO A 29 13.03 13.09 0.27
C PRO A 29 11.61 12.62 0.59
N VAL A 30 11.30 12.48 1.88
CA VAL A 30 9.95 12.19 2.35
C VAL A 30 9.04 13.36 1.98
N PRO A 31 7.85 13.14 1.38
CA PRO A 31 6.95 14.23 1.04
C PRO A 31 6.55 15.05 2.28
N PRO A 32 6.61 16.39 2.21
CA PRO A 32 6.23 17.26 3.31
C PRO A 32 4.73 17.11 3.62
N GLY A 33 4.36 17.23 4.90
CA GLY A 33 2.99 17.03 5.39
C GLY A 33 2.52 15.57 5.36
N SER A 34 3.38 14.61 5.01
CA SER A 34 3.04 13.19 5.07
C SER A 34 3.09 12.67 6.52
N ARG A 35 2.36 11.59 6.81
CA ARG A 35 2.38 10.93 8.13
C ARG A 35 3.76 10.33 8.51
N LEU A 36 4.70 10.33 7.57
CA LEU A 36 6.05 9.80 7.74
C LEU A 36 7.11 10.89 7.85
N GLU A 37 6.72 12.16 7.66
CA GLU A 37 7.61 13.29 7.92
C GLU A 37 8.10 13.27 9.39
N GLY A 38 9.41 13.41 9.58
CA GLY A 38 10.05 13.35 10.91
C GLY A 38 10.05 11.97 11.58
N ARG A 39 9.72 10.90 10.86
CA ARG A 39 9.70 9.52 11.39
C ARG A 39 10.83 8.66 10.82
N ASP A 40 12.07 9.15 10.89
CA ASP A 40 13.23 8.47 10.30
C ASP A 40 13.41 7.04 10.83
N GLY A 41 13.15 6.80 12.12
CA GLY A 41 13.18 5.46 12.71
C GLY A 41 12.10 4.49 12.19
N TYR A 42 11.08 4.99 11.49
CA TYR A 42 10.10 4.15 10.78
C TYR A 42 10.55 3.81 9.35
N LEU A 43 11.45 4.59 8.76
CA LEU A 43 11.96 4.41 7.39
C LEU A 43 13.29 3.66 7.42
N THR A 44 13.28 2.46 7.98
CA THR A 44 14.46 1.58 8.00
C THR A 44 14.82 1.12 6.59
N ASP A 45 16.09 0.75 6.40
CA ASP A 45 16.55 0.21 5.11
C ASP A 45 15.74 -1.02 4.68
N GLU A 46 15.40 -1.92 5.59
CA GLU A 46 14.58 -3.10 5.32
C GLU A 46 13.19 -2.75 4.75
N ARG A 47 12.56 -1.70 5.31
CA ARG A 47 11.25 -1.24 4.84
C ARG A 47 11.36 -0.57 3.49
N LEU A 48 12.42 0.20 3.25
CA LEU A 48 12.70 0.80 1.95
C LEU A 48 13.02 -0.27 0.89
N ASP A 49 13.79 -1.31 1.23
CA ASP A 49 14.05 -2.44 0.34
C ASP A 49 12.76 -3.17 -0.04
N THR A 50 11.86 -3.36 0.92
CA THR A 50 10.53 -3.93 0.67
C THR A 50 9.73 -3.06 -0.30
N VAL A 51 9.74 -1.73 -0.11
CA VAL A 51 9.05 -0.80 -1.01
C VAL A 51 9.63 -0.85 -2.42
N GLU A 52 10.95 -0.86 -2.58
CA GLU A 52 11.59 -0.94 -3.90
C GLU A 52 11.32 -2.29 -4.59
N ALA A 53 11.32 -3.39 -3.85
CA ALA A 53 10.96 -4.70 -4.38
C ALA A 53 9.50 -4.74 -4.87
N LEU A 54 8.57 -4.16 -4.09
CA LEU A 54 7.16 -4.04 -4.48
C LEU A 54 6.97 -3.08 -5.66
N ALA A 55 7.74 -2.00 -5.74
CA ALA A 55 7.73 -1.09 -6.88
C ALA A 55 8.17 -1.80 -8.16
N GLY A 56 9.31 -2.50 -8.12
CA GLY A 56 9.77 -3.29 -9.27
C GLY A 56 8.82 -4.42 -9.65
N LEU A 57 8.11 -5.02 -8.68
CA LEU A 57 7.05 -5.98 -8.97
C LEU A 57 5.85 -5.33 -9.65
N ALA A 58 5.38 -4.19 -9.15
CA ALA A 58 4.24 -3.47 -9.70
C ALA A 58 4.53 -3.00 -11.14
N GLU A 59 5.73 -2.49 -11.40
CA GLU A 59 6.20 -2.06 -12.71
C GLU A 59 6.13 -3.19 -13.76
N LYS A 60 6.45 -4.43 -13.38
CA LYS A 60 6.33 -5.60 -14.29
C LYS A 60 4.90 -5.86 -14.81
N TYR A 61 3.90 -5.34 -14.12
CA TYR A 61 2.48 -5.50 -14.46
C TYR A 61 1.81 -4.18 -14.86
N ASP A 62 2.60 -3.14 -15.16
CA ASP A 62 2.13 -1.77 -15.45
C ASP A 62 1.22 -1.20 -14.34
N ARG A 63 1.60 -1.47 -13.09
CA ARG A 63 0.91 -1.02 -11.88
C ARG A 63 1.82 -0.18 -10.99
N THR A 64 1.19 0.58 -10.12
CA THR A 64 1.82 1.30 -9.02
C THR A 64 1.86 0.46 -7.74
N VAL A 65 2.74 0.81 -6.79
CA VAL A 65 2.77 0.18 -5.46
C VAL A 65 1.42 0.30 -4.74
N LEU A 66 0.73 1.43 -4.90
CA LEU A 66 -0.60 1.68 -4.33
C LEU A 66 -1.63 0.68 -4.87
N GLU A 67 -1.69 0.53 -6.20
CA GLU A 67 -2.58 -0.43 -6.86
C GLU A 67 -2.26 -1.87 -6.46
N LEU A 68 -0.98 -2.22 -6.37
CA LEU A 68 -0.53 -3.54 -5.93
C LEU A 68 -1.00 -3.82 -4.49
N ALA A 69 -0.79 -2.88 -3.57
CA ALA A 69 -1.15 -3.03 -2.15
C ALA A 69 -2.67 -3.16 -1.93
N ILE A 70 -3.46 -2.21 -2.48
CA ILE A 70 -4.92 -2.23 -2.32
C ILE A 70 -5.54 -3.40 -3.08
N GLY A 71 -5.05 -3.71 -4.29
CA GLY A 71 -5.50 -4.82 -5.10
C GLY A 71 -5.25 -6.17 -4.43
N TRP A 72 -4.05 -6.38 -3.89
CA TRP A 72 -3.71 -7.61 -3.17
C TRP A 72 -4.57 -7.82 -1.92
N LEU A 73 -4.79 -6.76 -1.13
CA LEU A 73 -5.65 -6.82 0.06
C LEU A 73 -7.10 -7.15 -0.31
N SER A 74 -7.63 -6.48 -1.34
CA SER A 74 -9.00 -6.71 -1.84
C SER A 74 -9.20 -8.10 -2.45
N ALA A 75 -8.11 -8.76 -2.85
CA ALA A 75 -8.12 -10.13 -3.35
C ALA A 75 -8.06 -11.20 -2.24
N GLN A 76 -7.78 -10.82 -0.98
CA GLN A 76 -7.70 -11.78 0.11
C GLN A 76 -9.08 -12.37 0.45
N PRO A 77 -9.18 -13.70 0.64
CA PRO A 77 -10.41 -14.32 1.13
C PRO A 77 -10.89 -13.68 2.44
N GLY A 78 -12.15 -13.24 2.46
CA GLY A 78 -12.75 -12.58 3.63
C GLY A 78 -12.53 -11.08 3.73
N CYS A 79 -11.78 -10.45 2.81
CA CYS A 79 -11.68 -9.00 2.73
C CYS A 79 -12.88 -8.43 1.95
N ALA A 80 -13.88 -7.91 2.67
CA ALA A 80 -15.05 -7.26 2.05
C ALA A 80 -14.74 -5.82 1.59
N SER A 81 -13.82 -5.14 2.25
CA SER A 81 -13.42 -3.76 1.91
C SER A 81 -12.02 -3.43 2.43
N VAL A 82 -11.38 -2.46 1.77
CA VAL A 82 -10.08 -1.89 2.19
C VAL A 82 -10.30 -0.44 2.63
N ILE A 83 -10.00 -0.14 3.90
CA ILE A 83 -10.16 1.21 4.47
C ILE A 83 -8.81 1.96 4.39
N ALA A 84 -8.58 2.67 3.29
CA ALA A 84 -7.36 3.44 3.08
C ALA A 84 -7.53 4.91 3.52
N GLY A 85 -6.79 5.32 4.55
CA GLY A 85 -6.81 6.71 5.04
C GLY A 85 -6.15 7.70 4.07
N ALA A 86 -6.75 8.89 3.94
CA ALA A 86 -6.29 9.97 3.08
C ALA A 86 -6.26 11.31 3.85
N THR A 87 -5.43 12.25 3.40
CA THR A 87 -5.35 13.64 3.88
C THR A 87 -5.69 14.66 2.79
N SER A 88 -6.01 14.19 1.57
CA SER A 88 -6.40 15.04 0.45
C SER A 88 -7.43 14.35 -0.44
N ALA A 89 -8.22 15.14 -1.18
CA ALA A 89 -9.20 14.61 -2.13
C ALA A 89 -8.54 13.82 -3.28
N GLU A 90 -7.33 14.19 -3.69
CA GLU A 90 -6.56 13.45 -4.70
C GLU A 90 -6.23 12.03 -4.23
N GLN A 91 -5.80 11.86 -2.98
CA GLN A 91 -5.55 10.53 -2.41
C GLN A 91 -6.83 9.69 -2.34
N VAL A 92 -7.98 10.29 -2.02
CA VAL A 92 -9.27 9.58 -2.05
C VAL A 92 -9.56 9.04 -3.46
N ARG A 93 -9.40 9.90 -4.48
CA ARG A 93 -9.60 9.49 -5.88
C ARG A 93 -8.61 8.39 -6.30
N ALA A 94 -7.34 8.52 -5.94
CA ALA A 94 -6.32 7.52 -6.24
C ALA A 94 -6.63 6.17 -5.57
N ASN A 95 -7.06 6.17 -4.31
CA ASN A 95 -7.47 4.94 -3.60
C ASN A 95 -8.70 4.29 -4.26
N ALA A 96 -9.70 5.10 -4.63
CA ALA A 96 -10.93 4.62 -5.25
C ALA A 96 -10.70 4.05 -6.65
N ALA A 97 -9.85 4.69 -7.46
CA ALA A 97 -9.55 4.28 -8.83
C ALA A 97 -8.96 2.86 -8.93
N VAL A 98 -8.37 2.32 -7.85
CA VAL A 98 -7.91 0.92 -7.81
C VAL A 98 -9.07 -0.05 -8.01
N ALA A 99 -10.26 0.27 -7.51
CA ALA A 99 -11.45 -0.58 -7.63
C ALA A 99 -12.01 -0.63 -9.07
N ASP A 100 -11.82 0.45 -9.84
CA ASP A 100 -12.29 0.56 -11.22
C ASP A 100 -11.39 -0.17 -12.21
N ARG A 101 -10.15 -0.49 -11.81
CA ARG A 101 -9.19 -1.14 -12.68
C ARG A 101 -9.44 -2.65 -12.73
N PRO A 102 -9.41 -3.28 -13.92
CA PRO A 102 -9.60 -4.72 -14.05
C PRO A 102 -8.59 -5.51 -13.20
N ARG A 103 -9.09 -6.55 -12.52
CA ARG A 103 -8.26 -7.58 -11.87
C ARG A 103 -7.62 -8.42 -12.97
N GLY A 104 -6.45 -7.99 -13.44
CA GLY A 104 -5.60 -8.74 -14.36
C GLY A 104 -4.81 -9.81 -13.64
#